data_AF-A0A498N5X1-F1
#
_entry.id   AF-A0A498N5X1-F1
#
_cell.length_a   1.000
_cell.length_b   1.000
_cell.length_c   1.000
_cell.angle_alpha   90.00
_cell.angle_beta   90.00
_cell.angle_gamma   90.00
#
_symmetry.space_group_name_H-M   'P 1'
#
loop_
_entity.id
_entity.type
_entity.pdbx_description
1 polymer ?
#
loop_
_entity_poly.entity_id
_entity_poly.type
_entity_poly.pdbx_seq_one_letter_code
_entity_poly.pdbx_strand_id
1 'polypeptide(L)'
;MMSSLPPVKGDRIICELPLYFTKDAAVHTKDGFNITVKEACRGQKTGLNVAKVIVVGDVGVGKTCLISRFCKDTFGKTYKATIGVDFEMERFEVLGVPFSLQLWDTAGQERFRCVASTYYRGAQAIIVVFDLSNYNSLDHAREWLEDAMRDNDPSSVLLFLVGTKKDLSHPEQLAQMEQEAIRLSEEIRAEYWAVSALSGESVRDFFLRVASLTFEATVLSELERNNSRQTGDIVRISNNCDEIYKKRQSNCCH
;
A
#
# COMPACT_ATOMS: atom_id res chain seq x y z
N MET A 1 16.19 29.27 -1.19
CA MET A 1 16.13 28.52 -2.46
C MET A 1 15.28 27.29 -2.22
N MET A 2 14.08 27.23 -2.80
CA MET A 2 13.25 26.02 -2.74
C MET A 2 14.00 24.95 -3.54
N SER A 3 14.53 23.93 -2.87
CA SER A 3 15.12 22.77 -3.54
C SER A 3 14.00 22.06 -4.28
N SER A 4 13.84 22.32 -5.57
CA SER A 4 12.94 21.55 -6.43
C SER A 4 13.41 20.11 -6.39
N LEU A 5 12.57 19.23 -5.87
CA LEU A 5 12.82 17.79 -5.89
C LEU A 5 13.08 17.37 -7.36
N PRO A 6 14.00 16.43 -7.61
CA PRO A 6 14.25 15.93 -8.96
C PRO A 6 12.94 15.41 -9.58
N PRO A 7 12.75 15.60 -10.89
CA PRO A 7 11.53 15.21 -11.58
C PRO A 7 11.28 13.71 -11.45
N VAL A 8 10.00 13.33 -11.34
CA VAL A 8 9.56 11.93 -11.30
C VAL A 8 9.97 11.25 -12.61
N LYS A 9 10.48 10.02 -12.53
CA LYS A 9 10.83 9.24 -13.73
C LYS A 9 9.55 9.00 -14.56
N GLY A 10 9.64 9.12 -15.89
CA GLY A 10 8.46 9.01 -16.77
C GLY A 10 7.72 7.67 -16.66
N ASP A 11 8.43 6.60 -16.28
CA ASP A 11 7.90 5.26 -16.06
C ASP A 11 7.18 5.08 -14.69
N ARG A 12 7.07 6.15 -13.90
CA ARG A 12 6.36 6.28 -12.61
C ARG A 12 5.18 7.24 -12.67
N ILE A 13 4.81 7.71 -13.87
CA ILE A 13 3.62 8.53 -14.11
C ILE A 13 2.43 7.60 -14.39
N ILE A 14 1.35 7.76 -13.63
CA ILE A 14 0.16 6.91 -13.67
C ILE A 14 -1.08 7.77 -13.93
N CYS A 15 -1.64 7.64 -15.14
CA CYS A 15 -2.88 8.31 -15.53
C CYS A 15 -4.11 7.39 -15.47
N GLU A 16 -3.88 6.08 -15.55
CA GLU A 16 -4.90 5.04 -15.56
C GLU A 16 -4.56 3.98 -14.52
N LEU A 17 -5.59 3.34 -13.97
CA LEU A 17 -5.39 2.31 -12.95
C LEU A 17 -4.74 1.08 -13.60
N PRO A 18 -3.54 0.65 -13.17
CA PRO A 18 -2.90 -0.55 -13.71
C PRO A 18 -3.78 -1.78 -13.47
N LEU A 19 -3.76 -2.71 -14.43
CA LEU A 19 -4.52 -3.95 -14.34
C LEU A 19 -3.99 -4.83 -13.20
N TYR A 20 -4.89 -5.65 -12.65
CA TYR A 20 -4.54 -6.76 -11.76
C TYR A 20 -3.81 -7.87 -12.55
N PHE A 21 -3.08 -8.74 -11.84
CA PHE A 21 -2.33 -9.84 -12.45
C PHE A 21 -3.24 -10.87 -13.14
N THR A 22 -4.23 -11.40 -12.40
CA THR A 22 -5.27 -12.30 -12.91
C THR A 22 -6.62 -11.94 -12.30
N LYS A 23 -7.72 -12.20 -13.02
CA LYS A 23 -9.09 -11.91 -12.52
C LYS A 23 -9.41 -12.70 -11.26
N ASP A 24 -9.02 -13.96 -11.24
CA ASP A 24 -9.34 -14.90 -10.17
C ASP A 24 -8.64 -14.57 -8.86
N ALA A 25 -7.64 -13.69 -8.89
CA ALA A 25 -6.83 -13.33 -7.73
C ALA A 25 -6.84 -11.82 -7.44
N ALA A 26 -7.80 -11.09 -8.01
CA ALA A 26 -7.96 -9.65 -7.84
C ALA A 26 -9.02 -9.32 -6.78
N VAL A 27 -8.60 -8.65 -5.70
CA VAL A 27 -9.55 -8.09 -4.72
C VAL A 27 -10.20 -6.81 -5.26
N HIS A 28 -9.44 -6.03 -6.03
CA HIS A 28 -9.89 -4.76 -6.61
C HIS A 28 -10.14 -4.90 -8.12
N THR A 29 -11.34 -5.29 -8.51
CA THR A 29 -11.68 -5.58 -9.92
C THR A 29 -12.12 -4.36 -10.74
N LYS A 30 -12.02 -3.15 -10.20
CA LYS A 30 -12.42 -1.92 -10.91
C LYS A 30 -11.48 -1.62 -12.08
N ASP A 31 -12.07 -1.18 -13.18
CA ASP A 31 -11.34 -0.82 -14.42
C ASP A 31 -10.73 0.60 -14.40
N GLY A 32 -10.85 1.33 -13.28
CA GLY A 32 -10.33 2.68 -13.17
C GLY A 32 -10.45 3.28 -11.78
N PHE A 33 -9.74 4.40 -11.57
CA PHE A 33 -9.83 5.17 -10.33
C PHE A 33 -11.26 5.65 -10.06
N ASN A 34 -11.60 5.71 -8.77
CA ASN A 34 -12.84 6.27 -8.25
C ASN A 34 -13.08 7.69 -8.79
N ILE A 35 -14.32 7.96 -9.21
CA ILE A 35 -14.69 9.25 -9.80
C ILE A 35 -14.43 10.42 -8.85
N THR A 36 -14.71 10.26 -7.56
CA THR A 36 -14.47 11.28 -6.54
C THR A 36 -12.98 11.58 -6.38
N VAL A 37 -12.12 10.57 -6.50
CA VAL A 37 -10.66 10.74 -6.48
C VAL A 37 -10.20 11.52 -7.72
N LYS A 38 -10.71 11.16 -8.91
CA LYS A 38 -10.41 11.90 -10.15
C LYS A 38 -10.81 13.37 -10.05
N GLU A 39 -11.98 13.66 -9.51
CA GLU A 39 -12.48 15.03 -9.31
C GLU A 39 -11.63 15.80 -8.28
N ALA A 40 -11.26 15.16 -7.17
CA ALA A 40 -10.40 15.77 -6.15
C ALA A 40 -9.01 16.15 -6.69
N CYS A 41 -8.41 15.28 -7.51
CA CYS A 41 -7.12 15.53 -8.16
C CYS A 41 -7.21 16.68 -9.17
N ARG A 42 -8.27 16.72 -10.00
CA ARG A 42 -8.51 17.82 -10.95
C ARG A 42 -8.68 19.17 -10.26
N GLY A 43 -9.31 19.18 -9.09
CA GLY A 43 -9.50 20.38 -8.29
C GLY A 43 -8.27 20.82 -7.48
N GLN A 44 -7.13 20.12 -7.59
CA GLN A 44 -5.93 20.32 -6.75
C GLN A 44 -6.24 20.33 -5.24
N LYS A 45 -7.25 19.54 -4.82
CA LYS A 45 -7.68 19.46 -3.41
C LYS A 45 -6.86 18.45 -2.60
N THR A 46 -5.90 17.79 -3.24
CA THR A 46 -5.06 16.72 -2.65
C THR A 46 -3.62 17.20 -2.54
N GLY A 47 -2.96 16.87 -1.42
CA GLY A 47 -1.59 17.27 -1.14
C GLY A 47 -0.55 16.26 -1.61
N LEU A 48 0.70 16.45 -1.18
CA LEU A 48 1.75 15.45 -1.32
C LEU A 48 1.41 14.24 -0.44
N ASN A 49 1.04 13.14 -1.07
CA ASN A 49 0.59 11.95 -0.37
C ASN A 49 1.72 10.92 -0.25
N VAL A 50 1.83 10.29 0.90
CA VAL A 50 2.84 9.28 1.18
C VAL A 50 2.19 8.06 1.80
N ALA A 51 2.47 6.89 1.24
CA ALA A 51 2.00 5.62 1.78
C ALA A 51 3.18 4.75 2.22
N LYS A 52 3.06 4.19 3.42
CA LYS A 52 3.94 3.20 4.00
C LYS A 52 3.52 1.81 3.57
N VAL A 53 4.48 1.08 3.01
CA VAL A 53 4.35 -0.30 2.56
C VAL A 53 5.39 -1.12 3.29
N ILE A 54 4.97 -2.17 3.99
CA ILE A 54 5.88 -3.11 4.63
C ILE A 54 5.95 -4.39 3.79
N VAL A 55 7.16 -4.93 3.66
CA VAL A 55 7.42 -6.16 2.90
C VAL A 55 7.91 -7.23 3.86
N VAL A 56 7.16 -8.32 4.00
CA VAL A 56 7.37 -9.40 4.97
C VAL A 56 7.42 -10.77 4.28
N GLY A 57 7.94 -11.79 4.96
CA GLY A 57 8.12 -13.14 4.41
C GLY A 57 9.44 -13.77 4.83
N ASP A 58 9.65 -15.03 4.46
CA ASP A 58 10.81 -15.82 4.89
C ASP A 58 12.17 -15.25 4.45
N VAL A 59 13.23 -15.73 5.09
CA VAL A 59 14.61 -15.48 4.65
C VAL A 59 14.81 -16.00 3.22
N GLY A 60 15.39 -15.17 2.35
CA GLY A 60 15.85 -15.64 1.03
C GLY A 60 14.75 -15.82 -0.02
N VAL A 61 13.49 -15.48 0.29
CA VAL A 61 12.40 -15.48 -0.70
C VAL A 61 12.63 -14.44 -1.81
N GLY A 62 13.18 -13.27 -1.48
CA GLY A 62 13.56 -12.27 -2.49
C GLY A 62 13.04 -10.85 -2.26
N LYS A 63 12.56 -10.51 -1.04
CA LYS A 63 12.06 -9.18 -0.67
C LYS A 63 12.98 -8.02 -1.09
N THR A 64 14.23 -8.07 -0.66
CA THR A 64 15.26 -7.06 -1.01
C THR A 64 15.50 -6.97 -2.51
N CYS A 65 15.55 -8.12 -3.20
CA CYS A 65 15.75 -8.16 -4.65
C CYS A 65 14.55 -7.58 -5.40
N LEU A 66 13.33 -7.83 -4.93
CA LEU A 66 12.10 -7.29 -5.50
C LEU A 66 12.09 -5.75 -5.41
N ILE A 67 12.38 -5.20 -4.23
CA ILE A 67 12.46 -3.74 -4.01
C ILE A 67 13.61 -3.14 -4.84
N SER A 68 14.79 -3.75 -4.81
CA SER A 68 15.97 -3.26 -5.55
C SER A 68 15.76 -3.29 -7.06
N ARG A 69 15.09 -4.33 -7.58
CA ARG A 69 14.72 -4.40 -8.99
C ARG A 69 13.79 -3.25 -9.37
N PHE A 70 12.82 -2.92 -8.53
CA PHE A 70 11.89 -1.84 -8.84
C PHE A 70 12.53 -0.44 -8.74
N CYS A 71 13.21 -0.13 -7.64
CA CYS A 71 13.71 1.23 -7.36
C CYS A 71 14.99 1.55 -8.14
N LYS A 72 15.89 0.57 -8.25
CA LYS A 72 17.26 0.76 -8.74
C LYS A 72 17.50 0.08 -10.09
N ASP A 73 16.54 -0.72 -10.58
CA ASP A 73 16.72 -1.61 -11.74
C ASP A 73 17.98 -2.48 -11.65
N THR A 74 18.23 -3.00 -10.44
CA THR A 74 19.39 -3.84 -10.15
C THR A 74 18.98 -5.19 -9.58
N PHE A 75 19.79 -6.21 -9.85
CA PHE A 75 19.65 -7.53 -9.27
C PHE A 75 21.00 -8.04 -8.78
N GLY A 76 21.10 -8.29 -7.48
CA GLY A 76 22.28 -8.88 -6.85
C GLY A 76 22.18 -10.41 -6.83
N LYS A 77 23.10 -11.10 -7.52
CA LYS A 77 23.20 -12.57 -7.46
C LYS A 77 23.73 -13.08 -6.12
N THR A 78 24.50 -12.26 -5.40
CA THR A 78 25.06 -12.63 -4.10
C THR A 78 24.03 -12.39 -3.01
N TYR A 79 23.55 -13.47 -2.41
CA TYR A 79 22.68 -13.39 -1.25
C TYR A 79 23.38 -12.69 -0.09
N LYS A 80 22.77 -11.62 0.41
CA LYS A 80 23.13 -10.97 1.68
C LYS A 80 21.86 -10.87 2.52
N ALA A 81 21.89 -11.42 3.73
CA ALA A 81 20.76 -11.31 4.64
C ALA A 81 20.55 -9.86 5.07
N THR A 82 19.32 -9.36 4.97
CA THR A 82 18.94 -8.06 5.55
C THR A 82 19.05 -8.15 7.07
N ILE A 83 19.82 -7.26 7.67
CA ILE A 83 19.96 -7.15 9.13
C ILE A 83 19.01 -6.05 9.58
N GLY A 84 17.97 -6.39 10.34
CA GLY A 84 16.97 -5.44 10.80
C GLY A 84 15.99 -5.04 9.69
N VAL A 85 15.94 -3.76 9.34
CA VAL A 85 15.00 -3.20 8.36
C VAL A 85 15.72 -2.19 7.49
N ASP A 86 15.52 -2.28 6.17
CA ASP A 86 16.01 -1.30 5.19
C ASP A 86 14.84 -0.47 4.64
N PHE A 87 15.13 0.75 4.21
CA PHE A 87 14.13 1.73 3.79
C PHE A 87 14.48 2.30 2.42
N GLU A 88 13.51 2.21 1.50
CA GLU A 88 13.61 2.81 0.18
C GLU A 88 12.38 3.70 -0.08
N MET A 89 12.58 4.89 -0.66
CA MET A 89 11.49 5.78 -1.03
C MET A 89 11.41 5.90 -2.55
N GLU A 90 10.28 5.50 -3.13
CA GLU A 90 10.02 5.67 -4.57
C GLU A 90 8.95 6.75 -4.80
N ARG A 91 9.22 7.65 -5.76
CA ARG A 91 8.30 8.74 -6.11
C ARG A 91 7.51 8.41 -7.38
N PHE A 92 6.25 8.80 -7.36
CA PHE A 92 5.28 8.63 -8.43
C PHE A 92 4.56 9.96 -8.70
N GLU A 93 3.92 10.03 -9.85
CA GLU A 93 2.90 11.01 -10.14
C GLU A 93 1.62 10.25 -10.51
N VAL A 94 0.57 10.36 -9.70
CA VAL A 94 -0.69 9.64 -9.91
C VAL A 94 -1.77 10.67 -10.18
N LEU A 95 -2.41 10.61 -11.35
CA LEU A 95 -3.39 11.58 -11.81
C LEU A 95 -2.89 13.05 -11.74
N GLY A 96 -1.61 13.26 -12.03
CA GLY A 96 -0.96 14.58 -11.95
C GLY A 96 -0.61 15.04 -10.52
N VAL A 97 -0.83 14.19 -9.51
CA VAL A 97 -0.55 14.49 -8.10
C VAL A 97 0.74 13.77 -7.66
N PRO A 98 1.71 14.48 -7.07
CA PRO A 98 2.90 13.85 -6.49
C PRO A 98 2.54 12.87 -5.38
N PHE A 99 3.06 11.65 -5.49
CA PHE A 99 2.85 10.56 -4.53
C PHE A 99 4.16 9.86 -4.22
N SER A 100 4.30 9.27 -3.04
CA SER A 100 5.50 8.49 -2.69
C SER A 100 5.16 7.22 -1.92
N LEU A 101 5.82 6.13 -2.29
CA LEU A 101 5.83 4.91 -1.50
C LEU A 101 7.07 4.89 -0.61
N GLN A 102 6.85 4.59 0.66
CA GLN A 102 7.88 4.23 1.62
C GLN A 102 7.91 2.70 1.72
N LEU A 103 8.92 2.08 1.11
CA LEU A 103 9.09 0.63 1.10
C LEU A 103 10.00 0.21 2.25
N TRP A 104 9.44 -0.54 3.20
CA TRP A 104 10.16 -1.06 4.35
C TRP A 104 10.49 -2.54 4.13
N ASP A 105 11.73 -2.82 3.76
CA ASP A 105 12.26 -4.17 3.60
C ASP A 105 12.61 -4.76 4.95
N THR A 106 11.93 -5.82 5.37
CA THR A 106 12.16 -6.43 6.68
C THR A 106 13.05 -7.66 6.60
N ALA A 107 13.88 -7.88 7.62
CA ALA A 107 14.61 -9.13 7.76
C ALA A 107 13.61 -10.29 7.89
N GLY A 108 13.72 -11.28 6.99
CA GLY A 108 12.90 -12.49 7.05
C GLY A 108 13.32 -13.49 8.11
N GLN A 109 14.36 -13.19 8.90
CA GLN A 109 14.91 -14.13 9.87
C GLN A 109 14.15 -14.00 11.18
N GLU A 110 13.69 -15.15 11.69
CA GLU A 110 12.91 -15.26 12.92
C GLU A 110 13.59 -14.58 14.12
N ARG A 111 14.92 -14.64 14.22
CA ARG A 111 15.71 -13.97 15.26
C ARG A 111 15.59 -12.44 15.24
N PHE A 112 15.20 -11.86 14.11
CA PHE A 112 14.99 -10.41 13.95
C PHE A 112 13.51 -10.03 13.83
N ARG A 113 12.57 -10.99 13.92
CA ARG A 113 11.12 -10.76 13.80
C ARG A 113 10.59 -9.75 14.82
N CYS A 114 11.12 -9.76 16.05
CA CYS A 114 10.78 -8.77 17.09
C CYS A 114 11.30 -7.35 16.77
N VAL A 115 12.43 -7.24 16.08
CA VAL A 115 12.96 -5.94 15.63
C VAL A 115 12.16 -5.44 14.43
N ALA A 116 11.79 -6.32 13.50
CA ALA A 116 10.96 -5.96 12.36
C ALA A 116 9.57 -5.48 12.79
N SER A 117 8.96 -6.11 13.80
CA SER A 117 7.59 -5.78 14.24
C SER A 117 7.43 -4.35 14.75
N THR A 118 8.47 -3.74 15.31
CA THR A 118 8.41 -2.32 15.73
C THR A 118 8.17 -1.35 14.57
N TYR A 119 8.41 -1.80 13.33
CA TYR A 119 8.21 -1.01 12.12
C TYR A 119 6.89 -1.31 11.41
N TYR A 120 6.04 -2.23 11.89
CA TYR A 120 4.82 -2.60 11.18
C TYR A 120 3.70 -1.58 11.30
N ARG A 121 3.62 -0.87 12.44
CA ARG A 121 2.51 0.04 12.74
C ARG A 121 2.30 1.11 11.66
N GLY A 122 1.04 1.29 11.28
CA GLY A 122 0.60 2.35 10.37
C GLY A 122 0.95 2.09 8.91
N ALA A 123 1.04 0.83 8.50
CA ALA A 123 1.17 0.47 7.09
C ALA A 123 -0.16 0.70 6.36
N GLN A 124 -0.10 1.28 5.16
CA GLN A 124 -1.25 1.36 4.24
C GLN A 124 -1.32 0.14 3.33
N ALA A 125 -0.19 -0.55 3.10
CA ALA A 125 -0.16 -1.82 2.41
C ALA A 125 0.86 -2.78 3.00
N ILE A 126 0.56 -4.07 2.89
CA ILE A 126 1.39 -5.17 3.36
C ILE A 126 1.60 -6.13 2.20
N ILE A 127 2.87 -6.34 1.86
CA ILE A 127 3.30 -7.26 0.80
C ILE A 127 3.90 -8.48 1.49
N VAL A 128 3.20 -9.61 1.42
CA VAL A 128 3.68 -10.90 1.91
C VAL A 128 4.35 -11.62 0.75
N VAL A 129 5.64 -11.89 0.88
CA VAL A 129 6.46 -12.44 -0.20
C VAL A 129 6.83 -13.89 0.10
N PHE A 130 6.64 -14.76 -0.89
CA PHE A 130 7.08 -16.15 -0.87
C PHE A 130 7.86 -16.49 -2.15
N ASP A 131 8.48 -17.66 -2.17
CA ASP A 131 9.26 -18.17 -3.30
C ASP A 131 8.43 -19.23 -4.06
N LEU A 132 8.19 -19.01 -5.36
CA LEU A 132 7.40 -19.91 -6.21
C LEU A 132 8.03 -21.30 -6.39
N SER A 133 9.28 -21.49 -5.98
CA SER A 133 9.96 -22.78 -5.97
C SER A 133 9.95 -23.48 -4.59
N ASN A 134 9.36 -22.87 -3.56
CA ASN A 134 9.38 -23.38 -2.19
C ASN A 134 8.02 -23.30 -1.49
N TYR A 135 7.32 -24.43 -1.41
CA TYR A 135 6.01 -24.56 -0.75
C TYR A 135 5.98 -24.13 0.71
N ASN A 136 7.04 -24.44 1.49
CA ASN A 136 7.07 -24.06 2.90
C ASN A 136 7.00 -22.53 3.07
N SER A 137 7.57 -21.77 2.12
CA SER A 137 7.51 -20.30 2.18
C SER A 137 6.10 -19.75 1.93
N LEU A 138 5.26 -20.49 1.18
CA LEU A 138 3.85 -20.16 1.02
C LEU A 138 3.06 -20.52 2.28
N ASP A 139 3.33 -21.67 2.89
CA ASP A 139 2.68 -22.09 4.14
C ASP A 139 2.91 -21.07 5.28
N HIS A 140 4.14 -20.57 5.41
CA HIS A 140 4.48 -19.55 6.39
C HIS A 140 3.92 -18.15 6.09
N ALA A 141 3.43 -17.89 4.86
CA ALA A 141 2.95 -16.57 4.46
C ALA A 141 1.80 -16.08 5.36
N ARG A 142 0.93 -16.99 5.81
CA ARG A 142 -0.16 -16.67 6.76
C ARG A 142 0.38 -16.15 8.08
N GLU A 143 1.38 -16.83 8.65
CA GLU A 143 1.96 -16.41 9.93
C GLU A 143 2.63 -15.04 9.83
N TRP A 144 3.30 -14.77 8.70
CA TRP A 144 3.89 -13.46 8.44
C TRP A 144 2.84 -12.36 8.34
N LEU A 145 1.71 -12.65 7.69
CA LEU A 145 0.60 -11.72 7.59
C LEU A 145 0.00 -11.44 8.97
N GLU A 146 -0.33 -12.48 9.73
CA GLU A 146 -0.93 -12.36 11.07
C GLU A 146 -0.07 -11.48 11.97
N ASP A 147 1.23 -11.71 11.97
CA ASP A 147 2.19 -10.92 12.73
C ASP A 147 2.24 -9.45 12.31
N ALA A 148 2.23 -9.20 11.00
CA ALA A 148 2.20 -7.85 10.45
C ALA A 148 0.89 -7.12 10.79
N MET A 149 -0.21 -7.86 10.93
CA MET A 149 -1.54 -7.31 11.17
C MET A 149 -1.82 -6.95 12.61
N ARG A 150 -1.07 -7.52 13.57
CA ARG A 150 -1.26 -7.22 15.01
C ARG A 150 -1.19 -5.72 15.33
N ASP A 151 -0.41 -4.96 14.57
CA ASP A 151 -0.18 -3.53 14.78
C ASP A 151 -0.89 -2.62 13.76
N ASN A 152 -1.80 -3.18 12.93
CA ASN A 152 -2.46 -2.48 11.83
C ASN A 152 -3.98 -2.69 11.85
N ASP A 153 -4.74 -1.74 11.28
CA ASP A 153 -6.20 -1.84 11.19
C ASP A 153 -6.60 -2.63 9.93
N PRO A 154 -7.19 -3.84 10.06
CA PRO A 154 -7.54 -4.70 8.93
C PRO A 154 -8.51 -4.06 7.93
N SER A 155 -9.27 -3.04 8.32
CA SER A 155 -10.22 -2.36 7.44
C SER A 155 -9.57 -1.33 6.51
N SER A 156 -8.33 -0.95 6.80
CA SER A 156 -7.63 0.16 6.14
C SER A 156 -6.40 -0.25 5.33
N VAL A 157 -5.93 -1.49 5.51
CA VAL A 157 -4.66 -1.96 4.95
C VAL A 157 -4.92 -2.81 3.71
N LEU A 158 -4.23 -2.48 2.63
CA LEU A 158 -4.24 -3.27 1.40
C LEU A 158 -3.27 -4.45 1.51
N LEU A 159 -3.72 -5.64 1.14
CA LEU A 159 -2.94 -6.87 1.25
C LEU A 159 -2.54 -7.39 -0.12
N PHE A 160 -1.28 -7.77 -0.27
CA PHE A 160 -0.73 -8.39 -1.48
C PHE A 160 0.03 -9.66 -1.12
N LEU A 161 -0.22 -10.73 -1.86
CA LEU A 161 0.54 -11.97 -1.80
C LEU A 161 1.41 -12.08 -3.05
N VAL A 162 2.73 -12.14 -2.90
CA VAL A 162 3.67 -12.05 -4.02
C VAL A 162 4.56 -13.28 -4.09
N GLY A 163 4.36 -14.07 -5.14
CA GLY A 163 5.24 -15.18 -5.51
C GLY A 163 6.43 -14.66 -6.31
N THR A 164 7.63 -14.82 -5.79
CA THR A 164 8.88 -14.40 -6.45
C THR A 164 9.60 -15.57 -7.09
N LYS A 165 10.67 -15.28 -7.84
CA LYS A 165 11.51 -16.28 -8.53
C LYS A 165 10.73 -17.11 -9.56
N LYS A 166 9.75 -16.49 -10.23
CA LYS A 166 8.96 -17.12 -11.30
C LYS A 166 9.85 -17.78 -12.39
N ASP A 167 11.04 -17.24 -12.59
CA ASP A 167 12.06 -17.74 -13.52
C ASP A 167 12.68 -19.11 -13.16
N LEU A 168 12.55 -19.58 -11.91
CA LEU A 168 13.19 -20.82 -11.46
C LEU A 168 12.30 -22.06 -11.63
N SER A 169 10.98 -21.90 -11.71
CA SER A 169 10.04 -23.02 -11.72
C SER A 169 9.70 -23.46 -13.14
N HIS A 170 9.61 -24.78 -13.37
CA HIS A 170 9.04 -25.30 -14.60
C HIS A 170 7.56 -24.93 -14.73
N PRO A 171 7.01 -24.74 -15.95
CA PRO A 171 5.62 -24.28 -16.14
C PRO A 171 4.57 -25.11 -15.40
N GLU A 172 4.73 -26.43 -15.33
CA GLU A 172 3.79 -27.32 -14.63
C GLU A 172 3.83 -27.14 -13.10
N GLN A 173 5.03 -27.04 -12.52
CA GLN A 173 5.21 -26.80 -11.09
C GLN A 173 4.74 -25.39 -10.71
N LEU A 174 5.01 -24.42 -11.58
CA LEU A 174 4.53 -23.06 -11.42
C LEU A 174 2.99 -23.04 -11.37
N ALA A 175 2.31 -23.66 -12.33
CA ALA A 175 0.84 -23.70 -12.35
C ALA A 175 0.24 -24.29 -11.06
N GLN A 176 0.83 -25.36 -10.52
CA GLN A 176 0.40 -25.95 -9.25
C GLN A 176 0.62 -25.01 -8.07
N MET A 177 1.78 -24.36 -7.99
CA MET A 177 2.09 -23.38 -6.95
C MET A 177 1.15 -22.16 -7.02
N GLU A 178 0.91 -21.63 -8.22
CA GLU A 178 0.02 -20.48 -8.41
C GLU A 178 -1.42 -20.81 -7.99
N GLN A 179 -1.90 -22.03 -8.25
CA GLN A 179 -3.23 -22.45 -7.82
C GLN A 179 -3.38 -22.41 -6.29
N GLU A 180 -2.41 -22.92 -5.54
CA GLU A 180 -2.43 -22.87 -4.08
C GLU A 180 -2.24 -21.43 -3.56
N ALA A 181 -1.42 -20.63 -4.24
CA ALA A 181 -1.24 -19.22 -3.88
C ALA A 181 -2.51 -18.38 -4.10
N ILE A 182 -3.25 -18.62 -5.19
CA ILE A 182 -4.54 -17.98 -5.46
C ILE A 182 -5.54 -18.36 -4.36
N ARG A 183 -5.65 -19.65 -4.02
CA ARG A 183 -6.51 -20.11 -2.93
C ARG A 183 -6.17 -19.43 -1.61
N LEU A 184 -4.89 -19.38 -1.24
CA LEU A 184 -4.46 -18.67 -0.03
C LEU A 184 -4.82 -17.19 -0.10
N SER A 185 -4.61 -16.54 -1.24
CA SER A 185 -4.89 -15.12 -1.45
C SER A 185 -6.37 -14.77 -1.24
N GLU A 186 -7.29 -15.63 -1.68
CA GLU A 186 -8.72 -15.49 -1.43
C GLU A 186 -9.04 -15.58 0.07
N GLU A 187 -8.46 -16.57 0.76
CA GLU A 187 -8.68 -16.79 2.19
C GLU A 187 -8.20 -15.60 3.05
N ILE A 188 -7.05 -15.01 2.69
CA ILE A 188 -6.49 -13.85 3.40
C ILE A 188 -6.93 -12.50 2.83
N ARG A 189 -7.76 -12.50 1.77
CA ARG A 189 -8.21 -11.30 1.03
C ARG A 189 -7.06 -10.42 0.54
N ALA A 190 -6.02 -11.04 -0.01
CA ALA A 190 -4.89 -10.36 -0.63
C ALA A 190 -4.97 -10.46 -2.16
N GLU A 191 -4.50 -9.42 -2.87
CA GLU A 191 -4.31 -9.50 -4.32
C GLU A 191 -3.01 -10.27 -4.63
N TYR A 192 -3.10 -11.31 -5.47
CA TYR A 192 -1.96 -12.17 -5.79
C TYR A 192 -1.18 -11.69 -7.03
N TRP A 193 0.15 -11.81 -6.97
CA TRP A 193 1.05 -11.50 -8.08
C TRP A 193 2.21 -12.51 -8.16
N ALA A 194 2.53 -12.98 -9.38
CA ALA A 194 3.76 -13.71 -9.65
C ALA A 194 4.77 -12.82 -10.36
N VAL A 195 6.01 -12.76 -9.84
CA VAL A 195 7.05 -11.83 -10.32
C VAL A 195 8.42 -12.50 -10.41
N SER A 196 9.30 -11.94 -11.22
CA SER A 196 10.73 -12.29 -11.21
C SER A 196 11.59 -11.04 -11.06
N ALA A 197 12.32 -10.95 -9.96
CA ALA A 197 13.33 -9.91 -9.78
C ALA A 197 14.55 -10.12 -10.70
N LEU A 198 14.79 -11.35 -11.18
CA LEU A 198 15.89 -11.64 -12.10
C LEU A 198 15.60 -11.06 -13.49
N SER A 199 14.48 -11.46 -14.10
CA SER A 199 14.08 -11.02 -15.44
C SER A 199 13.43 -9.62 -15.45
N GLY A 200 12.90 -9.18 -14.31
CA GLY A 200 12.08 -7.96 -14.19
C GLY A 200 10.60 -8.18 -14.52
N GLU A 201 10.20 -9.40 -14.87
CA GLU A 201 8.82 -9.74 -15.23
C GLU A 201 7.84 -9.39 -14.11
N SER A 202 6.79 -8.66 -14.47
CA SER A 202 5.67 -8.21 -13.62
C SER A 202 6.05 -7.35 -12.41
N VAL A 203 7.33 -7.09 -12.14
CA VAL A 203 7.78 -6.27 -10.99
C VAL A 203 7.29 -4.82 -11.12
N ARG A 204 7.43 -4.23 -12.30
CA ARG A 204 7.01 -2.84 -12.53
C ARG A 204 5.49 -2.70 -12.36
N ASP A 205 4.72 -3.54 -13.06
CA ASP A 205 3.27 -3.47 -13.06
C ASP A 205 2.70 -3.69 -11.65
N PHE A 206 3.29 -4.62 -10.89
CA PHE A 206 2.96 -4.84 -9.49
C PHE A 206 3.11 -3.57 -8.65
N PHE A 207 4.27 -2.90 -8.69
CA PHE A 207 4.45 -1.70 -7.86
C PHE A 207 3.65 -0.49 -8.35
N LEU A 208 3.39 -0.36 -9.66
CA LEU A 208 2.45 0.65 -10.17
C LEU A 208 1.02 0.41 -9.65
N ARG A 209 0.62 -0.87 -9.57
CA ARG A 209 -0.66 -1.28 -8.99
C ARG A 209 -0.74 -0.93 -7.50
N VAL A 210 0.28 -1.28 -6.73
CA VAL A 210 0.37 -0.92 -5.29
C VAL A 210 0.30 0.59 -5.10
N ALA A 211 1.05 1.36 -5.91
CA ALA A 211 1.05 2.82 -5.82
C ALA A 211 -0.33 3.41 -6.09
N SER A 212 -1.01 2.92 -7.12
CA SER A 212 -2.35 3.39 -7.51
C SER A 212 -3.40 3.13 -6.43
N LEU A 213 -3.43 1.90 -5.90
CA LEU A 213 -4.45 1.51 -4.92
C LEU A 213 -4.22 2.22 -3.57
N THR A 214 -2.98 2.32 -3.12
CA THR A 214 -2.64 3.06 -1.88
C THR A 214 -2.89 4.56 -2.03
N PHE A 215 -2.62 5.15 -3.20
CA PHE A 215 -2.97 6.53 -3.50
C PHE A 215 -4.49 6.76 -3.41
N GLU A 216 -5.28 5.92 -4.08
CA GLU A 216 -6.75 6.02 -4.06
C GLU A 216 -7.29 5.91 -2.62
N ALA A 217 -6.83 4.92 -1.85
CA ALA A 217 -7.24 4.74 -0.45
C ALA A 217 -6.87 5.97 0.42
N THR A 218 -5.67 6.52 0.21
CA THR A 218 -5.20 7.71 0.94
C THR A 218 -6.08 8.93 0.64
N VAL A 219 -6.35 9.20 -0.65
CA VAL A 219 -7.19 10.35 -1.05
C VAL A 219 -8.61 10.20 -0.51
N LEU A 220 -9.21 9.01 -0.58
CA LEU A 220 -10.55 8.77 -0.04
C LEU A 220 -10.60 9.04 1.47
N SER A 221 -9.62 8.54 2.23
CA SER A 221 -9.52 8.79 3.67
C SER A 221 -9.37 10.29 3.99
N GLU A 222 -8.60 11.04 3.21
CA GLU A 222 -8.48 12.50 3.37
C GLU A 222 -9.80 13.23 3.12
N LEU A 223 -10.54 12.84 2.09
CA LEU A 223 -11.83 13.43 1.77
C LEU A 223 -12.88 13.19 2.86
N GLU A 224 -12.94 11.97 3.41
CA GLU A 224 -13.84 11.63 4.53
C GLU A 224 -13.51 12.44 5.79
N ARG A 225 -12.22 12.62 6.09
CA ARG A 225 -11.75 13.45 7.22
C ARG A 225 -12.07 14.94 7.04
N ASN A 226 -12.06 15.44 5.80
CA ASN A 226 -12.40 16.83 5.52
C ASN A 226 -13.92 17.07 5.60
N ASN A 227 -14.73 16.13 5.14
CA ASN A 227 -16.19 16.22 5.23
C ASN A 227 -16.66 16.19 6.69
N SER A 228 -16.11 15.30 7.52
CA SER A 228 -16.44 15.21 8.95
C SER A 228 -16.09 16.48 9.73
N ARG A 229 -14.99 17.16 9.38
CA ARG A 229 -14.63 18.47 9.95
C ARG A 229 -15.64 19.56 9.58
N GLN A 230 -16.06 19.63 8.31
CA GLN A 230 -17.05 20.62 7.86
C GLN A 230 -18.42 20.41 8.51
N THR A 231 -18.86 19.16 8.71
CA THR A 231 -20.13 18.88 9.42
C THR A 231 -20.05 19.25 10.91
N GLY A 232 -18.91 19.03 11.57
CA GLY A 232 -18.71 19.40 12.97
C GLY A 232 -18.76 20.92 13.23
N ASP A 233 -18.28 21.72 12.27
CA ASP A 233 -18.33 23.18 12.37
C ASP A 233 -19.74 23.75 12.12
N ILE A 234 -20.54 23.12 11.24
CA ILE A 234 -21.94 23.51 11.00
C ILE A 234 -22.81 23.29 12.26
N VAL A 235 -22.62 22.18 12.98
CA VAL A 235 -23.40 21.88 14.21
C VAL A 235 -23.04 22.83 15.37
N ARG A 236 -21.83 23.38 15.40
CA ARG A 236 -21.44 24.39 16.40
C ARG A 236 -22.03 25.77 16.12
N ILE A 237 -22.33 26.10 14.86
CA ILE A 237 -22.96 27.37 14.49
C ILE A 237 -24.48 27.33 14.74
N SER A 238 -25.12 26.16 14.67
CA SER A 238 -26.57 26.04 14.94
C SER A 238 -26.96 26.10 16.43
N ASN A 239 -26.04 25.83 17.36
CA ASN A 239 -26.33 25.86 18.80
C ASN A 239 -26.07 27.21 19.48
N ASN A 240 -25.80 28.28 18.73
CA ASN A 240 -25.51 29.61 19.29
C ASN A 240 -26.39 30.74 18.74
N CYS A 241 -27.51 30.42 18.06
CA CYS A 241 -28.43 31.43 17.51
C CYS A 241 -29.72 31.66 18.33
N ASP A 242 -29.92 30.98 19.47
CA ASP A 242 -31.17 31.10 20.25
C ASP A 242 -31.08 31.90 21.56
N GLU A 243 -29.93 32.48 21.94
CA GLU A 243 -29.81 33.22 23.23
C GLU A 243 -29.79 34.76 23.14
N ILE A 244 -29.88 35.39 21.96
CA ILE A 244 -29.72 36.86 21.87
C ILE A 244 -31.04 37.66 21.88
N TYR A 245 -32.22 37.04 21.84
CA TYR A 245 -33.51 37.76 21.77
C TYR A 245 -34.48 37.56 22.94
N LYS A 246 -34.01 37.30 24.17
CA LYS A 246 -34.89 37.37 25.38
C LYS A 246 -34.18 37.94 26.61
N LYS A 247 -33.73 39.19 26.57
CA LYS A 247 -33.49 39.95 27.81
C LYS A 247 -33.48 41.45 27.58
N ARG A 248 -34.65 42.04 27.29
CA ARG A 248 -34.91 43.47 27.50
C ARG A 248 -36.40 43.77 27.45
N GLN A 249 -37.14 43.29 28.45
CA GLN A 249 -38.35 43.97 28.92
C GLN A 249 -38.69 43.52 30.34
N SER A 250 -39.23 44.49 31.09
CA SER A 250 -39.80 44.43 32.44
C SER A 250 -38.82 44.29 33.63
N ASN A 251 -38.47 45.41 34.27
CA ASN A 251 -39.23 45.89 35.44
C ASN A 251 -38.74 47.25 35.94
N CYS A 252 -39.65 48.23 35.91
CA CYS A 252 -39.65 49.44 36.73
C CYS A 252 -40.92 49.39 37.60
N CYS A 253 -40.79 49.87 38.86
CA CYS A 253 -41.81 50.05 39.92
C CYS A 253 -42.35 48.72 40.52
N HIS A 254 -42.39 48.51 41.84
CA HIS A 254 -42.81 49.42 42.93
C HIS A 254 -41.86 49.38 44.14
#